data_AF-A0AAN8YMB8-F1
#
_entry.id   AF-A0AAN8YMB8-F1
#
_cell.length_a   1.000
_cell.length_b   1.000
_cell.length_c   1.000
_cell.angle_alpha   90.00
_cell.angle_beta   90.00
_cell.angle_gamma   90.00
#
_symmetry.space_group_name_H-M   'P 1'
#
loop_
_entity.id
_entity.type
_entity.pdbx_description
1 polymer ?
#
loop_
_entity_poly.entity_id
_entity_poly.type
_entity_poly.pdbx_seq_one_letter_code
_entity_poly.pdbx_strand_id
1 'polypeptide(L)' 'MKSNSEEKYRVDCENNYHGDCAICLNKIVLQETALVKSCEHAYCVTCILRWATYKKESTCPQCKHPFEFLHIHRSLDGR' A
#
# COMPACT_ATOMS: atom_id res chain seq x y z
N MET A 1 10.68 16.27 -39.13
CA MET A 1 12.01 16.61 -38.57
C MET A 1 11.85 18.00 -37.96
N LYS A 2 11.97 18.26 -36.66
CA LYS A 2 12.60 17.54 -35.55
C LYS A 2 11.72 17.66 -34.31
N SER A 3 11.75 16.59 -33.52
CA SER A 3 11.25 16.44 -32.17
C SER A 3 11.86 17.46 -31.20
N ASN A 4 11.13 17.81 -30.14
CA ASN A 4 11.67 18.15 -28.81
C ASN A 4 10.47 18.17 -27.82
N SER A 5 10.05 17.08 -27.16
CA SER A 5 10.69 16.37 -26.04
C SER A 5 11.22 17.29 -24.94
N GLU A 6 10.32 17.79 -24.08
CA GLU A 6 10.64 18.14 -22.68
C GLU A 6 9.47 17.70 -21.79
N GLU A 7 9.46 16.40 -21.54
CA GLU A 7 8.72 15.71 -20.50
C GLU A 7 9.14 16.28 -19.14
N LYS A 8 8.29 17.15 -18.59
CA LYS A 8 8.56 17.84 -17.33
C LYS A 8 8.29 16.90 -16.16
N TYR A 9 9.18 15.92 -15.98
CA TYR A 9 9.24 15.02 -14.83
C TYR A 9 9.72 15.81 -13.61
N ARG A 10 8.84 16.67 -13.07
CA ARG A 10 9.01 17.19 -11.72
C ARG A 10 8.59 16.08 -10.78
N VAL A 11 9.58 15.39 -10.22
CA VAL A 11 9.40 14.46 -9.10
C VAL A 11 9.00 15.31 -7.90
N ASP A 12 7.70 15.50 -7.70
CA ASP A 12 7.16 15.95 -6.43
C ASP A 12 7.29 14.78 -5.45
N CYS A 13 8.22 14.89 -4.51
CA CYS A 13 8.55 13.88 -3.50
C CYS A 13 7.49 13.73 -2.38
N GLU A 14 6.22 14.08 -2.64
CA GLU A 14 5.25 14.27 -1.57
C GLU A 14 3.78 13.96 -1.94
N ASN A 15 3.53 12.93 -2.75
CA ASN A 15 2.16 12.55 -3.12
C ASN A 15 1.86 11.06 -2.91
N ASN A 16 1.33 10.71 -1.74
CA ASN A 16 0.14 9.86 -1.55
C ASN A 16 -0.15 8.65 -2.50
N TYR A 17 0.84 7.87 -2.94
CA TYR A 17 0.59 6.71 -3.83
C TYR A 17 0.30 5.38 -3.12
N HIS A 18 -0.54 5.37 -2.09
CA HIS A 18 -1.07 4.09 -1.57
C HIS A 18 -2.50 3.78 -1.99
N GLY A 19 -3.19 4.69 -2.66
CA GLY A 19 -4.56 4.48 -3.14
C GLY A 19 -5.57 4.32 -1.99
N ASP A 20 -6.77 3.85 -2.33
CA ASP A 20 -7.84 3.58 -1.38
C ASP A 20 -7.75 2.15 -0.83
N CYS A 21 -7.97 1.98 0.47
CA CYS A 21 -7.97 0.68 1.11
C CYS A 21 -9.21 -0.12 0.69
N ALA A 22 -9.03 -1.26 0.02
CA ALA A 22 -10.14 -2.12 -0.40
C ALA A 22 -10.92 -2.79 0.76
N ILE A 23 -10.53 -2.57 2.03
CA ILE A 23 -11.24 -3.06 3.22
C ILE A 23 -12.15 -1.97 3.81
N CYS A 24 -11.60 -0.79 4.11
CA CYS A 24 -12.35 0.29 4.75
C CYS A 24 -12.83 1.39 3.79
N LEU A 25 -12.41 1.31 2.52
CA LEU A 25 -12.74 2.25 1.44
C LEU A 25 -12.27 3.69 1.67
N ASN A 26 -11.33 3.90 2.59
CA ASN A 26 -10.69 5.19 2.86
C ASN A 26 -9.30 5.25 2.22
N LYS A 27 -8.81 6.46 1.98
CA LYS A 27 -7.43 6.71 1.55
C LYS A 27 -6.43 6.12 2.56
N ILE A 28 -5.42 5.41 2.05
CA ILE A 28 -4.36 4.86 2.88
C ILE A 28 -3.34 5.97 3.19
N VAL A 29 -3.19 6.30 4.47
CA VAL A 29 -2.13 7.20 4.93
C VAL A 29 -0.78 6.48 4.84
N LEU A 30 0.26 7.15 4.34
CA LEU A 30 1.60 6.59 4.15
C LEU A 30 2.16 5.94 5.43
N GLN A 31 1.92 6.52 6.60
CA GLN A 31 2.35 6.01 7.91
C GLN A 31 1.61 4.74 8.35
N GLU A 32 0.49 4.45 7.70
CA GLU A 32 -0.37 3.30 7.99
C GLU A 32 -0.49 2.36 6.79
N THR A 33 0.44 2.38 5.84
CA THR A 33 0.43 1.46 4.72
C THR A 33 1.04 0.11 5.10
N ALA A 34 0.30 -0.96 4.82
CA ALA A 34 0.80 -2.32 4.73
C ALA A 34 0.65 -2.88 3.32
N LEU A 35 1.71 -3.52 2.81
CA LEU A 35 1.74 -4.23 1.53
C LEU A 35 1.84 -5.73 1.77
N VAL A 36 1.02 -6.50 1.05
CA VAL A 36 1.08 -7.96 1.09
C VAL A 36 2.28 -8.46 0.29
N LYS A 37 3.24 -9.15 0.92
CA LYS A 37 4.50 -9.56 0.26
C LYS A 37 4.31 -10.42 -1.01
N SER A 38 3.24 -11.21 -1.08
CA SER A 38 2.97 -12.11 -2.20
C SER A 38 2.32 -11.46 -3.42
N CYS A 39 1.70 -10.28 -3.27
CA CYS A 39 0.91 -9.66 -4.35
C CYS A 39 0.91 -8.13 -4.36
N GLU A 40 1.67 -7.50 -3.47
CA GLU A 40 1.92 -6.05 -3.37
C GLU A 40 0.68 -5.15 -3.20
N HIS A 41 -0.50 -5.73 -2.97
CA HIS A 41 -1.69 -4.95 -2.66
C HIS A 41 -1.55 -4.20 -1.34
N ALA A 42 -1.93 -2.92 -1.37
CA ALA A 42 -1.86 -2.00 -0.24
C ALA A 42 -3.17 -1.95 0.57
N TYR A 43 -3.03 -1.84 1.89
CA TYR A 43 -4.12 -1.68 2.84
C TYR A 43 -3.67 -0.80 4.01
N CYS A 44 -4.61 -0.30 4.80
CA CYS A 44 -4.28 0.18 6.13
C CYS A 44 -3.71 -0.97 6.97
N VAL A 45 -2.64 -0.73 7.73
CA VAL A 45 -2.00 -1.71 8.63
C VAL A 45 -3.05 -2.37 9.52
N THR A 46 -3.89 -1.57 10.16
CA THR A 46 -4.94 -2.05 11.06
C THR A 46 -5.99 -2.90 10.34
N CYS A 47 -6.32 -2.57 9.09
CA CYS A 47 -7.33 -3.28 8.31
C CYS A 47 -6.84 -4.67 7.89
N ILE A 48 -5.63 -4.78 7.34
CA ILE A 48 -5.11 -6.08 6.90
C ILE A 48 -4.75 -6.99 8.08
N LEU A 49 -4.29 -6.43 9.21
CA LEU A 49 -4.06 -7.21 10.42
C LEU A 49 -5.36 -7.76 10.98
N ARG A 50 -6.42 -6.94 11.11
CA ARG A 50 -7.76 -7.42 11.51
C ARG A 50 -8.27 -8.51 10.58
N TRP A 51 -8.10 -8.33 9.27
CA TRP A 51 -8.47 -9.34 8.29
C TRP A 51 -7.77 -10.68 8.54
N ALA A 52 -6.45 -10.65 8.76
CA ALA A 52 -5.67 -11.85 9.08
C ALA A 52 -6.08 -12.49 10.42
N THR A 53 -6.50 -11.69 11.42
CA THR A 53 -6.99 -12.20 12.71
C THR A 53 -8.35 -12.89 12.61
N TYR A 54 -9.26 -12.38 11.78
CA TYR A 54 -10.61 -12.94 11.66
C TYR A 54 -10.71 -14.15 10.72
N LYS A 55 -9.72 -14.35 9.84
CA LYS A 55 -9.70 -15.47 8.90
C LYS A 55 -8.82 -16.59 9.43
N LYS A 56 -9.27 -17.83 9.23
CA LYS A 56 -8.46 -19.04 9.54
C LYS A 56 -7.19 -19.10 8.69
N GLU A 57 -7.24 -18.55 7.49
CA GLU A 57 -6.11 -18.47 6.55
C GLU A 57 -5.89 -17.02 6.12
N SER A 58 -4.67 -16.52 6.31
CA SER A 58 -4.26 -15.18 5.92
C SER A 58 -4.12 -15.09 4.39
N THR A 59 -5.17 -14.59 3.75
CA THR A 59 -5.24 -14.42 2.28
C THR A 59 -5.52 -12.98 1.92
N CYS A 60 -4.95 -12.50 0.82
CA CYS A 60 -5.18 -11.14 0.33
C CYS A 60 -6.68 -10.92 0.02
N PRO A 61 -7.31 -9.85 0.56
CA PRO A 61 -8.72 -9.55 0.29
C PRO A 61 -9.07 -9.43 -1.20
N GLN A 62 -8.16 -8.88 -2.02
CA GLN A 62 -8.39 -8.63 -3.45
C GLN A 62 -8.14 -9.88 -4.31
N CYS A 63 -6.95 -10.47 -4.22
CA CYS A 63 -6.53 -11.54 -5.14
C CYS A 63 -6.47 -12.94 -4.52
N LYS A 64 -6.85 -13.07 -3.24
CA LYS A 64 -6.91 -14.35 -2.48
C LYS A 64 -5.58 -15.10 -2.33
N HIS A 65 -4.46 -14.51 -2.73
CA HIS A 65 -3.15 -15.11 -2.52
C HIS A 65 -2.85 -15.23 -1.03
N PRO A 66 -2.38 -16.39 -0.54
CA PRO A 66 -1.96 -16.53 0.84
C PRO A 66 -0.76 -15.63 1.13
N PHE A 67 -0.64 -15.21 2.40
CA PHE A 67 0.49 -14.42 2.86
C PHE A 67 0.81 -14.71 4.32
N GLU A 68 2.09 -14.65 4.66
CA GLU A 68 2.59 -14.78 6.03
C GLU A 68 3.19 -13.47 6.56
N PHE A 69 3.65 -12.61 5.64
CA PHE A 69 4.38 -11.39 5.97
C PHE A 69 3.80 -10.17 5.25
N LEU A 70 3.89 -9.02 5.92
CA LEU A 70 3.51 -7.72 5.42
C LEU A 70 4.73 -6.79 5.45
N HIS A 71 4.88 -5.93 4.44
CA HIS A 71 5.78 -4.79 4.52
C HIS A 71 4.99 -3.60 5.05
N ILE A 72 5.42 -3.04 6.19
CA ILE A 72 4.77 -1.89 6.82
C ILE A 72 5.68 -0.68 6.63
N HIS A 73 5.10 0.40 6.11
CA HIS A 73 5.80 1.67 6.07
C HIS A 73 5.77 2.31 7.47
N ARG A 74 6.94 2.68 7.99
CA ARG A 74 7.07 3.38 9.27
C ARG A 74 7.99 4.58 9.05
N SER A 75 7.50 5.76 9.42
CA SER A 75 8.30 6.98 9.50
C SER A 75 9.54 6.77 10.37
N LEU A 76 10.70 7.25 9.91
CA LEU A 76 11.94 7.23 10.68
C LEU A 76 12.07 8.45 11.61
N ASP A 77 11.03 9.27 11.67
CA ASP A 77 11.03 10.61 12.27
C ASP A 77 11.19 10.62 13.80
N GLY A 78 11.15 9.45 14.45
CA GLY A 78 11.63 9.22 15.83
C GLY A 78 10.96 10.04 16.95
N ARG A 79 9.82 10.69 16.68
CA ARG A 79 9.12 11.56 17.63
C ARG A 79 7.98 10.84 18.34
#